data_AF-A0A4W5QED3-F1
#
_entry.id   AF-A0A4W5QED3-F1
#
_cell.length_a   1.000
_cell.length_b   1.000
_cell.length_c   1.000
_cell.angle_alpha   90.00
_cell.angle_beta   90.00
_cell.angle_gamma   90.00
#
_symmetry.space_group_name_H-M   'P 1'
#
loop_
_entity.id
_entity.type
_entity.pdbx_description
1 polymer ?
#
loop_
_entity_poly.entity_id
_entity_poly.type
_entity_poly.pdbx_seq_one_letter_code
_entity_poly.pdbx_strand_id
1 'polypeptide(L)'
;MDGFPLSGVLFLCALCLPSTLPGGQVPVPPSCHEVRASFQSLHPGSKWAMETPVSGADLQVCQPKGLTCCSRRMEERYQITARQNMESGLQTVSAPLKLLIIQNAAVFQGENVSNVCLDCCPSYTLIQSHLQEQFG
;
A
#
# COMPACT_ATOMS: atom_id res chain seq x y z
N MET A 1 54.82 32.47 23.70
CA MET A 1 54.18 33.71 23.25
C MET A 1 53.99 33.58 21.76
N ASP A 2 52.77 33.32 21.29
CA ASP A 2 52.33 33.62 19.93
C ASP A 2 50.80 33.67 19.96
N GLY A 3 50.29 34.91 19.98
CA GLY A 3 48.86 35.18 19.97
C GLY A 3 48.34 35.10 18.54
N PHE A 4 47.45 34.15 18.28
CA PHE A 4 46.67 34.13 17.06
C PHE A 4 45.61 35.24 17.13
N PRO A 5 45.51 36.15 16.14
CA PRO A 5 44.57 37.24 16.21
C PRO A 5 43.16 36.68 15.99
N LEU A 6 42.34 36.66 17.04
CA LEU A 6 40.90 36.35 16.97
C LEU A 6 40.16 37.15 15.89
N SER A 7 40.74 38.28 15.44
CA SER A 7 40.23 39.13 14.38
C SER A 7 40.15 38.47 13.00
N GLY A 8 41.03 37.50 12.69
CA GLY A 8 41.06 36.84 11.38
C GLY A 8 39.95 35.79 11.19
N VAL A 9 39.58 35.10 12.28
CA VAL A 9 38.51 34.10 12.28
C VAL A 9 37.14 34.77 12.17
N LEU A 10 36.97 35.95 12.78
CA LEU A 10 35.73 36.73 12.68
C LEU A 10 35.46 37.19 11.23
N PHE A 11 36.51 37.55 10.50
CA PHE A 11 36.41 38.05 9.12
C PHE A 11 35.98 36.98 8.12
N LEU A 12 36.44 35.73 8.31
CA LEU A 12 36.05 34.60 7.45
C LEU A 12 34.60 34.16 7.70
N CYS A 13 34.09 34.26 8.93
CA CYS A 13 32.68 33.99 9.23
C CYS A 13 31.72 35.04 8.65
N ALA A 14 32.15 36.29 8.48
CA ALA A 14 31.32 37.36 7.94
C ALA A 14 31.02 37.20 6.43
N LEU A 15 31.90 36.50 5.70
CA LEU A 15 31.74 36.25 4.26
C LEU A 15 30.82 35.07 3.92
N CYS A 16 30.40 34.28 4.92
CA CYS A 16 29.50 33.14 4.74
C CYS A 16 28.03 33.45 5.08
N LEU A 17 27.69 34.69 5.45
CA LEU A 17 26.29 35.06 5.61
C LEU A 17 25.66 35.25 4.22
N PRO A 18 24.63 34.48 3.83
CA PRO A 18 23.88 34.77 2.63
C PRO A 18 23.26 36.16 2.79
N SER A 19 23.63 37.08 1.90
CA SER A 19 23.03 38.39 1.80
C SER A 19 21.53 38.23 1.49
N THR A 20 20.68 38.35 2.51
CA THR A 20 19.23 38.45 2.32
C THR A 20 18.93 39.85 1.77
N LEU A 21 18.94 39.95 0.45
CA LEU A 21 18.43 41.11 -0.26
C LEU A 21 16.92 41.22 0.01
N PRO A 22 16.37 42.38 0.40
CA PRO A 22 14.93 42.59 0.45
C PRO A 22 14.42 42.83 -0.98
N GLY A 23 14.58 41.83 -1.84
CA GLY A 23 13.91 41.76 -3.13
C GLY A 23 12.50 41.27 -2.90
N GLY A 24 11.50 42.09 -3.23
CA GLY A 24 10.10 41.71 -3.20
C GLY A 24 9.92 40.34 -3.86
N GLN A 25 9.53 39.36 -3.05
CA GLN A 25 9.29 38.00 -3.49
C GLN A 25 8.04 38.05 -4.37
N VAL A 26 8.22 38.11 -5.69
CA VAL A 26 7.17 37.64 -6.60
C VAL A 26 6.98 36.16 -6.25
N PRO A 27 5.77 35.71 -5.86
CA PRO A 27 5.55 34.30 -5.54
C PRO A 27 5.85 33.47 -6.79
N VAL A 28 6.99 32.79 -6.81
CA VAL A 28 7.26 31.79 -7.83
C VAL A 28 6.27 30.66 -7.56
N PRO A 29 5.36 30.35 -8.49
CA PRO A 29 4.40 29.27 -8.28
C PRO A 29 5.18 27.96 -8.05
N PRO A 30 4.80 27.13 -7.08
CA PRO A 30 5.51 25.87 -6.81
C PRO A 30 5.51 24.99 -8.06
N SER A 31 6.68 24.49 -8.46
CA SER A 31 6.82 23.61 -9.62
C SER A 31 6.28 22.21 -9.32
N CYS A 32 5.50 21.63 -10.24
CA CYS A 32 4.91 20.30 -10.11
C CYS A 32 5.79 19.17 -10.68
N HIS A 33 7.07 19.44 -10.96
CA HIS A 33 7.96 18.52 -11.64
C HIS A 33 8.13 17.15 -10.94
N GLU A 34 8.31 17.15 -9.61
CA GLU A 34 8.49 15.91 -8.84
C GLU A 34 7.21 15.06 -8.85
N VAL A 35 6.06 15.68 -8.61
CA VAL A 35 4.75 15.02 -8.64
C VAL A 35 4.45 14.44 -10.01
N ARG A 36 4.85 15.14 -11.09
CA ARG A 36 4.79 14.59 -12.45
C ARG A 36 5.64 13.35 -12.59
N ALA A 37 6.90 13.40 -12.17
CA ALA A 37 7.81 12.27 -12.32
C ALA A 37 7.26 11.02 -11.62
N SER A 38 6.72 11.19 -10.40
CA SER A 38 6.04 10.12 -9.67
C SER A 38 4.76 9.63 -10.35
N PHE A 39 4.02 10.50 -11.03
CA PHE A 39 2.83 10.09 -11.78
C PHE A 39 3.18 9.29 -13.03
N GLN A 40 4.20 9.73 -13.77
CA GLN A 40 4.63 9.09 -15.00
C GLN A 40 5.20 7.69 -14.77
N SER A 41 5.83 7.45 -13.62
CA SER A 41 6.31 6.11 -13.26
C SER A 41 5.17 5.11 -13.03
N LEU A 42 4.04 5.59 -12.47
CA LEU A 42 2.84 4.77 -12.26
C LEU A 42 1.97 4.66 -13.52
N HIS A 43 2.00 5.69 -14.37
CA HIS A 43 1.16 5.80 -15.57
C HIS A 43 1.99 6.23 -16.79
N PRO A 44 2.81 5.33 -17.35
CA PRO A 44 3.63 5.63 -18.52
C PRO A 44 2.77 6.05 -19.72
N GLY A 45 3.21 7.06 -20.46
CA GLY A 45 2.52 7.57 -21.66
C GLY A 45 1.38 8.56 -21.40
N SER A 46 1.14 8.95 -20.15
CA SER A 46 0.13 9.96 -19.81
C SER A 46 0.63 11.39 -20.06
N LYS A 47 0.00 12.11 -20.99
CA LYS A 47 0.26 13.55 -21.26
C LYS A 47 -0.36 14.50 -20.22
N TRP A 48 -0.93 13.96 -19.14
CA TRP A 48 -1.86 14.68 -18.25
C TRP A 48 -1.20 15.25 -16.99
N ALA A 49 0.11 15.06 -16.83
CA ALA A 49 0.84 15.60 -15.70
C ALA A 49 0.95 17.13 -15.85
N MET A 50 0.46 17.88 -14.86
CA MET A 50 0.44 19.35 -14.91
C MET A 50 1.81 19.95 -14.56
N GLU A 51 2.20 20.99 -15.30
CA GLU A 51 3.46 21.74 -15.08
C GLU A 51 3.30 22.72 -13.92
N THR A 52 2.07 23.22 -13.75
CA THR A 52 1.69 24.26 -12.82
C THR A 52 0.61 23.78 -11.85
N PRO A 53 0.58 24.34 -10.63
CA PRO A 53 -0.39 23.96 -9.63
C PRO A 53 -1.76 24.56 -9.96
N VAL A 54 -2.82 23.80 -9.68
CA VAL A 54 -4.22 24.18 -9.92
C VAL A 54 -5.00 24.28 -8.62
N SER A 55 -6.20 24.85 -8.68
CA SER A 55 -7.14 24.82 -7.56
C SER A 55 -7.50 23.38 -7.20
N GLY A 56 -7.39 23.03 -5.93
CA GLY A 56 -7.73 21.70 -5.44
C GLY A 56 -9.20 21.51 -5.05
N ALA A 57 -10.06 22.48 -5.34
CA ALA A 57 -11.48 22.45 -4.95
C ALA A 57 -12.29 21.32 -5.62
N ASP A 58 -11.81 20.82 -6.77
CA ASP A 58 -12.50 19.80 -7.57
C ASP A 58 -12.12 18.36 -7.19
N LEU A 59 -11.19 18.18 -6.24
CA LEU A 59 -10.74 16.87 -5.77
C LEU A 59 -11.71 16.33 -4.72
N GLN A 60 -11.98 15.03 -4.80
CA GLN A 60 -12.94 14.35 -3.92
C GLN A 60 -12.25 13.53 -2.83
N VAL A 61 -11.06 12.99 -3.10
CA VAL A 61 -10.33 12.10 -2.18
C VAL A 61 -9.27 12.89 -1.42
N CYS A 62 -8.45 13.64 -2.15
CA CYS A 62 -7.47 14.55 -1.58
C CYS A 62 -8.17 15.86 -1.19
N GLN A 63 -7.92 16.34 0.03
CA GLN A 63 -8.42 17.63 0.52
C GLN A 63 -7.26 18.63 0.71
N PRO A 64 -6.70 19.18 -0.38
CA PRO A 64 -5.60 20.13 -0.30
C PRO A 64 -6.06 21.49 0.23
N LYS A 65 -5.22 22.12 1.05
CA LYS A 65 -5.44 23.50 1.51
C LYS A 65 -4.83 24.47 0.48
N GLY A 66 -5.60 24.84 -0.54
CA GLY A 66 -5.19 25.80 -1.57
C GLY A 66 -4.80 25.15 -2.90
N LEU A 67 -3.69 25.59 -3.49
CA LEU A 67 -3.20 25.09 -4.78
C LEU A 67 -2.56 23.69 -4.63
N THR A 68 -2.73 22.84 -5.64
CA THR A 68 -2.23 21.47 -5.68
C THR A 68 -1.69 21.09 -7.07
N CYS A 69 -0.74 20.18 -7.13
CA CYS A 69 -0.26 19.60 -8.39
C CYS A 69 -1.12 18.42 -8.87
N CYS A 70 -2.14 18.04 -8.10
CA CYS A 70 -3.05 16.95 -8.46
C CYS A 70 -4.27 17.52 -9.18
N SER A 71 -4.51 17.07 -10.41
CA SER A 71 -5.77 17.36 -11.12
C SER A 71 -6.83 16.31 -10.79
N ARG A 72 -8.10 16.64 -10.99
CA ARG A 72 -9.20 15.66 -10.87
C ARG A 72 -8.97 14.39 -11.70
N ARG A 73 -8.48 14.53 -12.95
CA ARG A 73 -8.15 13.37 -13.80
C ARG A 73 -7.00 12.53 -13.24
N MET A 74 -6.01 13.18 -12.62
CA MET A 74 -4.89 12.50 -11.98
C MET A 74 -5.38 11.71 -10.76
N GLU A 75 -6.23 12.32 -9.93
CA GLU A 75 -6.87 11.68 -8.78
C GLU A 75 -7.73 10.48 -9.18
N GLU A 76 -8.57 10.62 -10.21
CA GLU A 76 -9.41 9.51 -10.72
C GLU A 76 -8.55 8.32 -11.17
N ARG A 77 -7.40 8.56 -11.81
CA ARG A 77 -6.47 7.50 -12.22
C ARG A 77 -5.79 6.84 -11.03
N TYR A 78 -5.32 7.63 -10.06
CA TYR A 78 -4.78 7.10 -8.81
C TYR A 78 -5.79 6.24 -8.07
N GLN A 79 -7.05 6.67 -8.02
CA GLN A 79 -8.11 5.93 -7.33
C GLN A 79 -8.34 4.55 -7.95
N ILE A 80 -8.38 4.47 -9.29
CA ILE A 80 -8.53 3.20 -10.01
C ILE A 80 -7.34 2.27 -9.72
N THR A 81 -6.10 2.78 -9.84
CA THR A 81 -4.90 1.98 -9.60
C THR A 81 -4.77 1.54 -8.15
N ALA A 82 -5.10 2.41 -7.20
CA ALA A 82 -5.11 2.07 -5.78
C ALA A 82 -6.12 0.96 -5.49
N ARG A 83 -7.35 1.05 -6.05
CA ARG A 83 -8.39 0.03 -5.91
C ARG A 83 -7.92 -1.32 -6.48
N GLN A 84 -7.40 -1.30 -7.70
CA GLN A 84 -6.88 -2.50 -8.36
C GLN A 84 -5.74 -3.13 -7.55
N ASN A 85 -4.78 -2.33 -7.06
CA ASN A 85 -3.68 -2.82 -6.25
C ASN A 85 -4.16 -3.47 -4.94
N MET A 86 -5.13 -2.85 -4.26
CA MET A 86 -5.73 -3.43 -3.05
C MET A 86 -6.45 -4.75 -3.35
N GLU A 87 -7.26 -4.79 -4.41
CA GLU A 87 -7.98 -6.01 -4.81
C GLU A 87 -7.01 -7.13 -5.21
N SER A 88 -6.00 -6.83 -6.02
CA SER A 88 -4.96 -7.78 -6.40
C SER A 88 -4.18 -8.27 -5.17
N GLY A 89 -3.76 -7.39 -4.28
CA GLY A 89 -3.06 -7.76 -3.05
C GLY A 89 -3.91 -8.68 -2.15
N LEU A 90 -5.20 -8.38 -2.01
CA LEU A 90 -6.13 -9.23 -1.27
C LEU A 90 -6.28 -10.61 -1.92
N GLN A 91 -6.38 -10.68 -3.25
CA GLN A 91 -6.47 -11.95 -3.98
C GLN A 91 -5.18 -12.79 -3.80
N THR A 92 -4.01 -12.16 -3.87
CA THR A 92 -2.71 -12.82 -3.69
C THR A 92 -2.58 -13.50 -2.33
N VAL A 93 -3.18 -12.95 -1.27
CA VAL A 93 -3.14 -13.54 0.07
C VAL A 93 -4.31 -14.51 0.30
N SER A 94 -5.50 -14.15 -0.13
CA SER A 94 -6.72 -14.91 0.20
C SER A 94 -6.82 -16.24 -0.54
N ALA A 95 -6.39 -16.33 -1.80
CA ALA A 95 -6.43 -17.56 -2.58
C ALA A 95 -5.54 -18.68 -1.98
N PRO A 96 -4.24 -18.46 -1.72
CA PRO A 96 -3.40 -19.50 -1.10
C PRO A 96 -3.85 -19.83 0.32
N LEU A 97 -4.27 -18.83 1.11
CA LEU A 97 -4.78 -19.07 2.45
C LEU A 97 -6.02 -19.98 2.44
N LYS A 98 -6.99 -19.73 1.55
CA LYS A 98 -8.16 -20.60 1.37
C LYS A 98 -7.76 -22.02 1.01
N LEU A 99 -6.77 -22.19 0.14
CA LEU A 99 -6.26 -23.51 -0.24
C LEU A 99 -5.67 -24.24 0.96
N LEU A 100 -4.86 -23.57 1.78
CA LEU A 100 -4.28 -24.16 3.01
C LEU A 100 -5.36 -24.54 4.02
N ILE A 101 -6.38 -23.71 4.19
CA ILE A 101 -7.52 -24.01 5.08
C ILE A 101 -8.27 -25.24 4.58
N ILE A 102 -8.57 -25.31 3.28
CA ILE A 102 -9.26 -26.46 2.67
C ILE A 102 -8.40 -27.71 2.78
N GLN A 103 -7.10 -27.62 2.55
CA GLN A 103 -6.18 -28.75 2.66
C GLN A 103 -6.12 -29.26 4.11
N ASN A 104 -5.99 -28.37 5.10
CA ASN A 104 -6.02 -28.76 6.50
C ASN A 104 -7.36 -29.41 6.86
N ALA A 105 -8.49 -28.85 6.41
CA ALA A 105 -9.81 -29.45 6.61
C ALA A 105 -9.91 -30.84 5.96
N ALA A 106 -9.37 -31.02 4.76
CA ALA A 106 -9.35 -32.30 4.05
C ALA A 106 -8.41 -33.33 4.71
N VAL A 107 -7.32 -32.91 5.34
CA VAL A 107 -6.47 -33.78 6.17
C VAL A 107 -7.25 -34.24 7.41
N PHE A 108 -7.88 -33.31 8.12
CA PHE A 108 -8.70 -33.65 9.29
C PHE A 108 -9.95 -34.47 8.94
N GLN A 109 -10.46 -34.40 7.71
CA GLN A 109 -11.59 -35.21 7.24
C GLN A 109 -11.16 -36.51 6.55
N GLY A 110 -10.01 -36.54 5.88
CA GLY A 110 -9.49 -37.66 5.11
C GLY A 110 -8.65 -38.64 5.93
N GLU A 111 -7.92 -38.16 6.94
CA GLU A 111 -7.18 -39.03 7.86
C GLU A 111 -8.02 -39.50 9.06
N ASN A 112 -9.21 -38.91 9.31
CA ASN A 112 -10.04 -39.21 10.48
C ASN A 112 -11.53 -39.47 10.19
N VAL A 113 -11.92 -39.98 9.02
CA VAL A 113 -13.30 -40.48 8.82
C VAL A 113 -13.37 -42.00 8.68
N SER A 114 -12.29 -42.66 8.26
CA SER A 114 -12.26 -44.13 8.26
C SER A 114 -11.81 -44.71 9.60
N ASN A 115 -10.67 -44.31 10.16
CA ASN A 115 -10.15 -44.94 11.38
C ASN A 115 -10.71 -44.34 12.69
N VAL A 116 -10.85 -43.01 12.79
CA VAL A 116 -11.38 -42.36 14.01
C VAL A 116 -12.87 -42.63 14.26
N CYS A 117 -13.69 -42.74 13.21
CA CYS A 117 -15.10 -43.13 13.36
C CYS A 117 -15.27 -44.64 13.68
N LEU A 118 -14.34 -45.50 13.24
CA LEU A 118 -14.33 -46.92 13.59
C LEU A 118 -14.00 -47.13 15.08
N ASP A 119 -13.07 -46.36 15.64
CA ASP A 119 -12.70 -46.44 17.06
C ASP A 119 -13.77 -45.84 18.00
N CYS A 120 -14.61 -44.91 17.51
CA CYS A 120 -15.65 -44.25 18.30
C CYS A 120 -17.04 -44.91 18.20
N CYS A 121 -17.27 -45.83 17.25
CA CYS A 121 -18.59 -46.42 17.00
C CYS A 121 -18.61 -47.97 17.02
N PRO A 122 -18.18 -48.63 18.12
CA PRO A 122 -18.23 -50.09 18.23
C PRO A 122 -19.67 -50.65 18.26
N SER A 123 -20.67 -49.81 18.57
CA SER A 123 -22.08 -50.24 18.57
C SER A 123 -22.68 -50.37 17.17
N TYR A 124 -22.22 -49.61 16.18
CA TYR A 124 -22.82 -49.62 14.84
C TYR A 124 -22.46 -50.87 14.04
N THR A 125 -21.21 -51.34 14.15
CA THR A 125 -20.74 -52.59 13.54
C THR A 125 -21.42 -53.82 14.16
N LEU A 126 -21.67 -53.80 15.47
CA LEU A 126 -22.34 -54.88 16.20
C LEU A 126 -23.85 -54.96 15.87
N ILE A 127 -24.50 -53.82 15.63
CA ILE A 127 -25.90 -53.78 15.15
C ILE A 127 -25.99 -54.26 13.70
N GLN A 128 -25.00 -53.95 12.86
CA GLN A 128 -24.98 -54.34 11.45
C GLN A 128 -24.72 -55.84 11.26
N SER A 129 -23.87 -56.46 12.09
CA SER A 129 -23.69 -57.93 12.10
C SER A 129 -24.95 -58.65 12.57
N HIS A 130 -25.64 -58.13 13.59
CA HIS A 130 -26.89 -58.74 14.06
C HIS A 130 -28.05 -58.63 13.06
N LEU A 131 -28.16 -57.51 12.34
CA LEU A 131 -29.17 -57.35 11.28
C LEU A 131 -28.91 -58.27 10.08
N GLN A 132 -27.64 -58.55 9.75
CA GLN A 132 -27.31 -59.43 8.63
C GLN A 132 -27.49 -60.91 8.96
N GLU A 133 -27.41 -61.30 10.23
CA GLU A 133 -27.69 -62.67 10.70
C GLU A 133 -29.19 -62.94 10.88
N GLN A 134 -29.99 -61.90 11.18
CA GLN A 134 -31.46 -62.02 11.33
C GLN A 134 -32.24 -61.95 10.01
N PHE A 135 -31.66 -61.33 8.97
CA PHE A 135 -32.35 -61.11 7.68
C PHE A 135 -31.57 -61.62 6.46
N GLY A 136 -30.57 -62.50 6.67
CA GLY A 136 -29.81 -63.19 5.62
C GLY A 136 -30.27 -64.62 5.40
#